data_AF-A0A1C2AZ93-F1
#
_entry.id   AF-A0A1C2AZ93-F1
#
_cell.length_a   1.000
_cell.length_b   1.000
_cell.length_c   1.000
_cell.angle_alpha   90.00
_cell.angle_beta   90.00
_cell.angle_gamma   90.00
#
_symmetry.space_group_name_H-M   'P 1'
#
loop_
_entity.id
_entity.type
_entity.pdbx_description
1 polymer ?
#
loop_
_entity_poly.entity_id
_entity_poly.type
_entity_poly.pdbx_seq_one_letter_code
_entity_poly.pdbx_strand_id
1 'polypeptide(L)' 'MDFLVFQYPMITIQACLDGLLLGILFALIAYGMALQWGVMNIINIAQGDLVILGGYIAYFMYLYGIHPAW' A
#
# COMPACT_ATOMS: atom_id res chain seq x y z
N MET A 1 -15.61 23.31 -1.91
CA MET A 1 -14.42 22.48 -1.65
C MET A 1 -13.31 23.44 -1.25
N ASP A 2 -13.29 23.84 0.02
CA ASP A 2 -12.32 24.83 0.47
C ASP A 2 -10.91 24.24 0.39
N PHE A 3 -9.97 25.06 -0.05
CA PHE A 3 -8.55 24.75 -0.19
C PHE A 3 -7.85 24.62 1.18
N LEU A 4 -8.42 23.79 2.07
CA LEU A 4 -7.97 23.57 3.44
C LEU A 4 -6.52 23.08 3.51
N VAL A 5 -6.08 22.34 2.49
CA VAL A 5 -4.70 21.84 2.34
C VAL A 5 -3.71 23.01 2.32
N PHE A 6 -4.01 24.08 1.58
CA PHE A 6 -3.14 25.26 1.48
C PHE A 6 -3.26 26.21 2.68
N GLN A 7 -4.37 26.15 3.40
CA GLN A 7 -4.60 26.95 4.61
C GLN A 7 -3.97 26.33 5.87
N TYR A 8 -3.90 24.99 5.93
CA TYR A 8 -3.36 24.25 7.08
C TYR A 8 -2.17 23.38 6.66
N PRO A 9 -0.91 23.83 6.92
CA PRO A 9 0.29 23.12 6.46
C PRO A 9 0.41 21.72 7.07
N MET A 10 -0.15 21.49 8.27
CA MET A 10 -0.18 20.18 8.92
C MET A 10 -0.89 19.11 8.06
N ILE A 11 -2.03 19.46 7.44
CA ILE A 11 -2.81 18.52 6.63
C ILE A 11 -2.08 18.18 5.33
N THR A 12 -1.33 19.15 4.77
CA THR A 12 -0.50 18.90 3.58
C THR A 12 0.58 17.86 3.87
N ILE A 13 1.27 17.99 5.01
CA ILE A 13 2.33 17.05 5.40
C ILE A 13 1.75 15.65 5.61
N GLN A 14 0.61 15.54 6.32
CA GLN A 14 -0.08 14.27 6.51
C GLN A 14 -0.49 13.63 5.18
N ALA A 15 -1.14 14.39 4.29
CA ALA A 15 -1.57 13.88 2.98
C ALA A 15 -0.39 13.41 2.11
N CYS A 16 0.75 14.12 2.15
CA CYS A 16 1.97 13.69 1.48
C CYS A 16 2.52 12.39 2.06
N LEU A 17 2.53 12.23 3.39
CA LEU A 17 2.97 11.01 4.05
C LEU A 17 2.05 9.82 3.73
N ASP A 18 0.74 10.03 3.80
CA ASP A 18 -0.26 9.02 3.45
C ASP A 18 -0.09 8.58 1.98
N GLY A 19 0.07 9.55 1.07
CA GLY A 19 0.34 9.29 -0.34
C GLY A 19 1.65 8.53 -0.59
N LEU A 20 2.72 8.88 0.15
CA LEU A 20 4.01 8.19 0.05
C LEU A 20 3.90 6.74 0.54
N LEU A 21 3.29 6.50 1.69
CA LEU A 21 3.12 5.16 2.26
C LEU A 21 2.32 4.26 1.30
N LEU A 22 1.23 4.79 0.76
CA LEU A 22 0.36 4.08 -0.17
C LEU A 22 1.07 3.86 -1.53
N GLY A 23 1.88 4.82 -1.98
CA GLY A 23 2.72 4.70 -3.16
C GLY A 23 3.80 3.63 -3.02
N ILE A 24 4.49 3.57 -1.87
CA ILE A 24 5.50 2.55 -1.59
C ILE A 24 4.88 1.15 -1.57
N LEU A 25 3.68 1.00 -0.99
CA LEU A 25 2.94 -0.27 -0.98
C LEU A 25 2.70 -0.77 -2.42
N PHE A 26 2.15 0.08 -3.30
CA PHE A 26 1.93 -0.31 -4.70
C PHE A 26 3.23 -0.53 -5.48
N ALA A 27 4.27 0.26 -5.21
CA ALA A 27 5.58 0.09 -5.83
C ALA A 27 6.19 -1.28 -5.48
N LEU A 28 6.09 -1.72 -4.22
CA LEU A 28 6.53 -3.04 -3.78
C LEU A 28 5.76 -4.19 -4.47
N ILE A 29 4.44 -4.05 -4.57
CA ILE A 29 3.58 -5.03 -5.25
C ILE A 29 4.00 -5.17 -6.73
N ALA A 30 4.17 -4.04 -7.43
CA ALA A 30 4.59 -4.01 -8.82
C ALA A 30 6.01 -4.54 -9.00
N TYR A 31 6.93 -4.19 -8.10
CA TYR A 31 8.31 -4.66 -8.14
C TYR A 31 8.41 -6.18 -7.98
N GLY A 32 7.57 -6.79 -7.16
CA GLY A 32 7.48 -8.24 -7.06
C GLY A 32 7.15 -8.90 -8.40
N MET A 33 6.18 -8.35 -9.15
CA MET A 33 5.84 -8.87 -10.50
C MET A 33 7.00 -8.64 -11.49
N ALA A 34 7.67 -7.49 -11.38
CA ALA A 34 8.85 -7.18 -12.19
C ALA A 34 10.00 -8.17 -11.95
N LEU A 35 10.23 -8.62 -10.71
CA LEU A 35 11.26 -9.62 -10.38
C LEU A 35 10.92 -10.99 -10.97
N GLN A 36 9.65 -11.40 -10.96
CA GLN A 36 9.23 -12.69 -11.53
C GLN A 36 9.51 -12.76 -13.03
N TRP A 37 9.14 -11.71 -13.76
CA TRP A 37 9.38 -11.64 -15.21
C TRP A 37 10.83 -11.35 -15.54
N GLY A 38 11.50 -10.47 -14.80
CA GLY A 38 12.85 -9.99 -15.11
C GLY A 38 13.97 -10.95 -14.69
N VAL A 39 13.84 -11.61 -13.55
CA VAL A 39 14.93 -12.44 -12.98
C VAL A 39 14.62 -13.93 -13.12
N MET A 40 13.40 -14.34 -12.76
CA MET A 40 13.08 -15.77 -12.66
C MET A 40 12.60 -16.39 -13.98
N ASN A 41 12.22 -15.59 -14.99
CA ASN A 41 11.66 -16.05 -16.28
C ASN A 41 10.47 -17.03 -16.12
N ILE A 42 9.76 -16.98 -14.99
CA ILE A 42 8.61 -17.83 -14.68
C ILE A 42 7.50 -16.93 -14.17
N ILE A 43 6.31 -17.08 -14.76
CA ILE A 43 5.11 -16.31 -14.38
C ILE A 43 4.38 -17.06 -13.27
N ASN A 44 4.31 -16.48 -12.08
CA ASN A 44 3.49 -17.01 -10.99
C ASN A 44 2.18 -16.21 -10.89
N ILE A 45 1.09 -16.83 -11.35
CA ILE A 45 -0.24 -16.21 -11.33
C ILE A 45 -0.75 -16.01 -9.90
N ALA A 46 -0.34 -16.85 -8.95
CA ALA A 46 -0.77 -16.76 -7.55
C ALA A 46 -0.23 -15.52 -6.82
N GLN A 47 0.72 -14.78 -7.40
CA GLN A 47 1.23 -13.58 -6.76
C GLN A 47 0.14 -12.52 -6.55
N GLY A 48 -0.78 -12.36 -7.51
CA GLY A 48 -1.92 -11.46 -7.35
C GLY A 48 -2.80 -11.86 -6.17
N ASP A 49 -3.12 -13.15 -6.07
CA ASP A 49 -3.95 -13.69 -4.98
C ASP A 49 -3.28 -13.53 -3.61
N LEU A 50 -1.96 -13.69 -3.52
CA LEU A 50 -1.20 -13.49 -2.27
C LEU A 50 -1.23 -12.03 -1.81
N VAL A 51 -1.19 -11.06 -2.74
CA VAL A 51 -1.31 -9.63 -2.41
C VAL A 51 -2.69 -9.32 -1.83
N ILE A 52 -3.75 -9.87 -2.44
CA ILE A 52 -5.12 -9.71 -1.94
C ILE A 52 -5.30 -10.38 -0.57
N LEU A 53 -4.74 -11.58 -0.39
CA LEU A 53 -4.73 -12.28 0.90
C LEU A 53 -4.05 -11.46 1.99
N GLY A 54 -2.91 -10.82 1.69
CA GLY A 54 -2.24 -9.89 2.62
C GLY A 54 -3.14 -8.73 3.05
N GLY A 55 -3.92 -8.17 2.12
CA GLY A 55 -4.92 -7.14 2.41
C GLY A 55 -6.03 -7.64 3.34
N TYR A 56 -6.55 -8.85 3.12
CA TYR A 56 -7.53 -9.46 4.04
C TYR A 56 -6.95 -9.71 5.43
N ILE A 57 -5.70 -10.18 5.53
CA ILE A 57 -5.02 -10.37 6.82
C ILE A 57 -4.93 -9.04 7.58
N ALA A 58 -4.54 -7.96 6.90
CA ALA A 58 -4.50 -6.63 7.51
C ALA A 58 -5.89 -6.15 7.96
N TYR A 59 -6.94 -6.41 7.17
CA TYR A 59 -8.32 -6.09 7.54
C TYR A 59 -8.79 -6.88 8.77
N PHE A 60 -8.49 -8.18 8.85
CA PHE A 60 -8.82 -8.96 10.04
C PHE A 60 -8.03 -8.52 11.27
N MET A 61 -6.74 -8.20 11.13
CA MET A 61 -5.94 -7.62 12.21
C MET A 61 -6.58 -6.34 12.76
N TYR A 62 -7.06 -5.47 11.89
CA TYR A 62 -7.79 -4.26 12.27
C TYR A 62 -9.06 -4.60 13.10
N LEU A 63 -9.85 -5.58 12.68
CA LEU A 63 -11.04 -6.02 13.43
C LEU A 63 -10.71 -6.58 14.83
N TYR A 64 -9.56 -7.22 15.00
CA TYR A 64 -9.08 -7.71 16.29
C TYR A 64 -8.43 -6.62 17.17
N GLY A 65 -8.48 -5.35 16.75
CA GLY A 65 -7.94 -4.21 17.49
C GLY A 65 -6.42 -4.03 17.32
N ILE A 66 -5.79 -4.79 16.41
CA ILE A 66 -4.40 -4.58 16.02
C ILE A 66 -4.40 -3.57 14.89
N HIS A 67 -4.25 -2.30 15.24
CA HIS A 67 -4.15 -1.22 14.26
C HIS A 67 -2.81 -1.33 13.49
N PRO A 68 -2.83 -1.53 12.16
CA PRO A 68 -1.60 -1.70 11.36
C PRO A 68 -0.75 -0.42 11.26
N ALA A 69 -1.37 0.72 11.51
CA ALA A 69 -0.78 1.98 11.92
C ALA A 69 -1.81 2.62 12.85
N TRP A 70 -1.39 3.32 13.90
CA TRP A 70 -2.31 4.01 14.81
C TRP A 70 -3.40 4.79 14.06
#